data_AF-A0A9X7B0Y5-F1
#
_entry.id   AF-A0A9X7B0Y5-F1
#
_cell.length_a   1.000
_cell.length_b   1.000
_cell.length_c   1.000
_cell.angle_alpha   90.00
_cell.angle_beta   90.00
_cell.angle_gamma   90.00
#
_symmetry.space_group_name_H-M   'P 1'
#
loop_
_entity.id
_entity.type
_entity.pdbx_description
1 polymer ?
#
loop_
_entity_poly.entity_id
_entity_poly.type
_entity_poly.pdbx_seq_one_letter_code
_entity_poly.pdbx_strand_id
1 'polypeptide(L)'
;MLILRFFSFIYLTLLLFLVTYQDFFLVNKIGEIGRSPIFLLLPFFIIGEILNIKCKKINITKLQKYLFMYIIYVFCVGLIYVFIYSLKGVYVYLNEDIFLKFVKGQMYFIIIFLFYRHCYLLFSIIKTKVIFRAFFVNLMILNIIMAVEYFSMPSAWMWLHSSDEPYYRIRLLTVESSWTGTIYLIYSILTLYLAKKLFNNFKVRLYTITIIISLLAYVFLTGSKGFFIVFVVSLIFFAFNFINIFRISVKNIIFSFLLLCCTALVFMILKDDFYSSLMSDIEKYTSVSTRLGLFMVAIKVFVTNPFGVGTGVYIVLLVESIQGIIELLREIFVTLFNVSPNLDELQRLTGTTKGLAIKSSFFNWLVQGGIGALLYFFYSSKVANQITKNDKMLRFCLIFVLISVFSFINLEIKYEIWLFFAFIDWNYHNNKPHLNGMP
;
A
#
# COMPACT_ATOMS: atom_id res chain seq x y z
N MET A 1 -20.04 27.26 15.16
CA MET A 1 -19.30 26.02 15.51
C MET A 1 -19.86 24.75 14.84
N LEU A 2 -21.19 24.59 14.71
CA LEU A 2 -21.81 23.41 14.08
C LEU A 2 -21.52 23.32 12.57
N ILE A 3 -21.63 24.44 11.86
CA ILE A 3 -21.36 24.59 10.42
C ILE A 3 -19.93 24.17 10.06
N LEU A 4 -18.92 24.65 10.81
CA LEU A 4 -17.52 24.30 10.57
C LEU A 4 -17.25 22.79 10.76
N ARG A 5 -17.94 22.15 11.73
CA ARG A 5 -17.84 20.69 11.95
C ARG A 5 -18.48 19.90 10.81
N PHE A 6 -19.57 20.40 10.26
CA PHE A 6 -20.24 19.79 9.11
C PHE A 6 -19.38 19.85 7.85
N PHE A 7 -18.80 21.01 7.53
CA PHE A 7 -17.86 21.12 6.41
C PHE A 7 -16.61 20.26 6.60
N SER A 8 -16.05 20.22 7.81
CA SER A 8 -14.90 19.35 8.12
C SER A 8 -15.24 17.87 7.93
N PHE A 9 -16.45 17.45 8.30
CA PHE A 9 -16.93 16.09 8.12
C PHE A 9 -17.10 15.74 6.64
N ILE A 10 -17.75 16.61 5.84
CA ILE A 10 -17.93 16.40 4.40
C ILE A 10 -16.57 16.30 3.71
N TYR A 11 -15.70 17.28 3.95
CA TYR A 11 -14.37 17.31 3.33
C TYR A 11 -13.56 16.07 3.66
N LEU A 12 -13.52 15.66 4.93
CA LEU A 12 -12.79 14.45 5.33
C LEU A 12 -13.42 13.19 4.74
N THR A 13 -14.75 13.10 4.69
CA THR A 13 -15.43 11.94 4.10
C THR A 13 -15.11 11.82 2.61
N LEU A 14 -15.12 12.94 1.88
CA LEU A 14 -14.76 13.00 0.47
C LEU A 14 -13.28 12.65 0.26
N LEU A 15 -12.36 13.22 1.05
CA LEU A 15 -10.94 12.89 0.97
C LEU A 15 -10.70 11.40 1.17
N LEU A 16 -11.30 10.81 2.21
CA LEU A 16 -11.20 9.38 2.49
C LEU A 16 -11.81 8.54 1.36
N PHE A 17 -12.92 8.97 0.76
CA PHE A 17 -13.48 8.28 -0.41
C PHE A 17 -12.50 8.31 -1.59
N LEU A 18 -11.86 9.45 -1.88
CA LEU A 18 -10.86 9.54 -2.95
C LEU A 18 -9.62 8.68 -2.70
N VAL A 19 -9.27 8.41 -1.43
CA VAL A 19 -8.20 7.45 -1.06
C VAL A 19 -8.51 6.03 -1.51
N THR A 20 -9.78 5.64 -1.54
CA THR A 20 -10.17 4.27 -1.94
C THR A 20 -10.18 4.10 -3.46
N TYR A 21 -10.16 5.20 -4.22
CA TYR A 21 -10.24 5.20 -5.67
C TYR A 21 -8.84 5.15 -6.30
N GLN A 22 -8.50 3.97 -6.84
CA GLN A 22 -7.19 3.63 -7.40
C GLN A 22 -7.28 3.03 -8.80
N ASP A 23 -8.39 3.25 -9.50
CA ASP A 23 -8.60 2.89 -10.90
C ASP A 23 -9.33 4.00 -11.67
N PHE A 24 -8.88 5.23 -11.46
CA PHE A 24 -9.53 6.40 -12.05
C PHE A 24 -9.19 6.56 -13.53
N PHE A 25 -10.20 6.84 -14.35
CA PHE A 25 -10.12 6.89 -15.82
C PHE A 25 -9.11 7.90 -16.38
N LEU A 26 -8.71 8.92 -15.61
CA LEU A 26 -7.70 9.89 -16.04
C LEU A 26 -6.32 9.27 -16.26
N VAL A 27 -6.07 8.05 -15.79
CA VAL A 27 -4.83 7.32 -16.10
C VAL A 27 -4.55 7.23 -17.61
N ASN A 28 -5.60 7.15 -18.42
CA ASN A 28 -5.50 7.07 -19.88
C ASN A 28 -5.05 8.39 -20.53
N LYS A 29 -5.15 9.53 -19.81
CA LYS A 29 -4.79 10.85 -20.32
C LYS A 29 -3.49 11.40 -19.75
N ILE A 30 -3.26 11.21 -18.45
CA ILE A 30 -2.14 11.83 -17.72
C ILE A 30 -1.16 10.79 -17.13
N GLY A 31 -1.34 9.52 -17.48
CA GLY A 31 -0.52 8.41 -17.00
C GLY A 31 -0.87 8.00 -15.57
N GLU A 32 -0.03 7.17 -14.95
CA GLU A 32 -0.31 6.51 -13.66
C GLU A 32 -0.64 7.48 -12.50
N ILE A 33 -0.29 8.77 -12.56
CA ILE A 33 -0.71 9.79 -11.57
C ILE A 33 -2.23 9.94 -11.57
N GLY A 34 -2.83 9.85 -12.77
CA GLY A 34 -4.28 9.95 -12.97
C GLY A 34 -5.06 8.72 -12.54
N ARG A 35 -4.41 7.67 -12.03
CA ARG A 35 -5.08 6.46 -11.54
C ARG A 35 -5.76 6.65 -10.18
N SER A 36 -5.45 7.73 -9.46
CA SER A 36 -6.19 8.13 -8.26
C SER A 36 -6.56 9.61 -8.32
N PRO A 37 -7.81 10.00 -8.02
CA PRO A 37 -8.25 11.40 -8.07
C PRO A 37 -7.61 12.28 -7.00
N ILE A 38 -6.79 11.73 -6.09
CA ILE A 38 -6.07 12.50 -5.06
C ILE A 38 -5.16 13.58 -5.66
N PHE A 39 -4.59 13.36 -6.85
CA PHE A 39 -3.75 14.39 -7.48
C PHE A 39 -4.53 15.68 -7.75
N LEU A 40 -5.86 15.61 -7.99
CA LEU A 40 -6.71 16.78 -8.19
C LEU A 40 -6.82 17.64 -6.92
N LEU A 41 -6.54 17.06 -5.75
CA LEU A 41 -6.53 17.77 -4.48
C LEU A 41 -5.18 18.44 -4.15
N LEU A 42 -4.17 18.30 -5.01
CA LEU A 42 -2.86 18.90 -4.80
C LEU A 42 -2.90 20.41 -4.51
N PRO A 43 -3.72 21.25 -5.18
CA PRO A 43 -3.85 22.66 -4.81
C PRO A 43 -4.28 22.86 -3.35
N PHE A 44 -5.19 22.03 -2.83
CA PHE A 44 -5.63 22.12 -1.44
C PHE A 44 -4.52 21.71 -0.47
N PHE A 45 -3.70 20.71 -0.82
CA PHE A 45 -2.57 20.29 0.02
C PHE A 45 -1.52 21.41 0.11
N ILE A 46 -1.22 22.06 -1.03
CA ILE A 46 -0.28 23.20 -1.08
C ILE A 46 -0.80 24.38 -0.26
N ILE A 47 -2.08 24.75 -0.42
CA ILE A 47 -2.69 25.82 0.38
C ILE A 47 -2.63 25.49 1.87
N GLY A 48 -2.93 24.25 2.26
CA GLY A 48 -2.82 23.78 3.63
C GLY A 48 -1.41 23.96 4.21
N GLU A 49 -0.38 23.62 3.44
CA GLU A 49 1.02 23.81 3.83
C GLU A 49 1.41 25.30 3.95
N ILE A 50 1.02 26.14 2.99
CA ILE A 50 1.29 27.58 3.03
C ILE A 50 0.66 28.21 4.29
N LEU A 51 -0.58 27.83 4.61
CA LEU A 51 -1.26 28.31 5.82
C LEU A 51 -0.53 27.84 7.09
N ASN A 52 -0.04 26.61 7.11
CA ASN A 52 0.69 26.06 8.25
C ASN A 52 2.02 26.79 8.49
N ILE A 53 2.74 27.12 7.41
CA ILE A 53 3.99 27.90 7.44
C ILE A 53 3.71 29.31 7.98
N LYS A 54 2.67 30.00 7.46
CA LYS A 54 2.28 31.34 7.93
C LYS A 54 1.91 31.36 9.41
N CYS A 55 1.28 30.29 9.90
CA CYS A 55 0.92 30.15 11.31
C CYS A 55 2.09 29.72 12.23
N LYS A 56 3.33 29.60 11.70
CA LYS A 56 4.55 29.12 12.41
C LYS A 56 4.39 27.76 13.10
N LYS A 57 3.50 26.88 12.61
CA LYS A 57 3.25 25.54 13.17
C LYS A 57 3.95 24.43 12.37
N ILE A 58 5.21 24.65 12.01
CA ILE A 58 5.99 23.64 11.27
C ILE A 58 6.44 22.56 12.26
N ASN A 59 5.61 21.54 12.45
CA ASN A 59 5.99 20.33 13.16
C ASN A 59 6.14 19.19 12.15
N ILE A 60 7.38 18.83 11.84
CA ILE A 60 7.70 17.68 10.97
C ILE A 60 8.05 16.51 11.87
N THR A 61 7.26 15.45 11.79
CA THR A 61 7.51 14.23 12.57
C THR A 61 8.68 13.43 12.02
N LYS A 62 9.17 12.45 12.79
CA LYS A 62 10.30 11.61 12.36
C LYS A 62 9.98 10.83 11.07
N LEU A 63 8.75 10.30 10.95
CA LEU A 63 8.33 9.55 9.76
C LEU A 63 8.30 10.46 8.53
N GLN A 64 7.72 11.65 8.65
CA GLN A 64 7.69 12.64 7.57
C GLN A 64 9.10 13.09 7.18
N LYS A 65 10.00 13.28 8.16
CA LYS A 65 11.40 13.62 7.91
C LYS A 65 12.11 12.55 7.11
N TYR A 66 11.97 11.26 7.46
CA TYR A 66 12.61 10.18 6.71
C TYR A 66 12.08 10.06 5.28
N LEU A 67 10.77 10.23 5.09
CA LEU A 67 10.19 10.27 3.75
C LEU A 67 10.77 11.43 2.96
N PHE A 68 10.81 12.65 3.51
CA PHE A 68 11.37 13.81 2.85
C PHE A 68 12.85 13.63 2.47
N MET A 69 13.67 13.08 3.37
CA MET A 69 15.08 12.78 3.10
C MET A 69 15.24 11.75 1.97
N TYR A 70 14.37 10.73 1.92
CA TYR A 70 14.38 9.76 0.84
C TYR A 70 14.02 10.41 -0.51
N ILE A 71 13.04 11.31 -0.54
CA ILE A 71 12.65 12.04 -1.76
C ILE A 71 13.82 12.87 -2.30
N ILE A 72 14.51 13.61 -1.43
CA ILE A 72 15.71 14.37 -1.81
C ILE A 72 16.80 13.44 -2.35
N TYR A 73 17.02 12.31 -1.66
CA TYR A 73 18.01 11.33 -2.09
C TYR A 73 17.72 10.79 -3.49
N VAL A 74 16.50 10.32 -3.76
CA VAL A 74 16.11 9.77 -5.07
C VAL A 74 16.12 10.85 -6.15
N PHE A 75 15.80 12.10 -5.80
CA PHE A 75 15.93 13.24 -6.70
C PHE A 75 17.37 13.44 -7.15
N CYS A 76 18.32 13.50 -6.21
CA CYS A 76 19.74 13.67 -6.52
C CYS A 76 20.28 12.50 -7.36
N VAL A 77 20.00 11.27 -6.95
CA VAL A 77 20.43 10.07 -7.69
C VAL A 77 19.83 10.05 -9.10
N GLY A 78 18.54 10.35 -9.22
CA GLY A 78 17.87 10.39 -10.52
C GLY A 78 18.45 11.46 -11.45
N LEU A 79 18.74 12.67 -10.96
CA LEU A 79 19.40 13.70 -11.76
C LEU A 79 20.76 13.24 -12.28
N ILE A 80 21.58 12.60 -11.42
CA ILE A 80 22.89 12.09 -11.81
C ILE A 80 22.75 11.03 -12.93
N TYR A 81 21.83 10.08 -12.78
CA TYR A 81 21.64 9.02 -13.77
C TYR A 81 21.06 9.54 -15.09
N VAL A 82 20.10 10.47 -15.03
CA VAL A 82 19.58 11.12 -16.24
C VAL A 82 20.71 11.86 -16.97
N PHE A 83 21.57 12.58 -16.24
CA PHE A 83 22.73 13.24 -16.81
C PHE A 83 23.71 12.24 -17.45
N ILE A 84 24.07 11.15 -16.77
CA ILE A 84 24.95 10.10 -17.30
C ILE A 84 24.38 9.51 -18.61
N TYR A 85 23.09 9.18 -18.65
CA TYR A 85 22.48 8.61 -19.85
C TYR A 85 22.34 9.63 -20.99
N SER A 86 22.12 10.91 -20.67
CA SER A 86 22.17 11.99 -21.67
C SER A 86 23.56 12.11 -22.31
N LEU A 87 24.64 11.99 -21.52
CA LEU A 87 26.01 11.98 -22.05
C LEU A 87 26.31 10.76 -22.95
N LYS A 88 25.63 9.64 -22.72
CA LYS A 88 25.68 8.45 -23.59
C LYS A 88 24.80 8.58 -24.85
N GLY A 89 24.12 9.70 -25.05
CA GLY A 89 23.22 9.92 -26.17
C GLY A 89 21.86 9.22 -26.06
N VAL A 90 21.51 8.70 -24.87
CA VAL A 90 20.24 8.00 -24.64
C VAL A 90 19.26 8.95 -23.96
N TYR A 91 18.31 9.48 -24.74
CA TYR A 91 17.29 10.43 -24.28
C TYR A 91 15.90 9.80 -24.19
N VAL A 92 15.59 8.90 -25.12
CA VAL A 92 14.30 8.20 -25.23
C VAL A 92 14.53 6.71 -25.14
N TYR A 93 13.70 6.01 -24.37
CA TYR A 93 13.71 4.55 -24.27
C TYR A 93 12.29 4.01 -24.24
N LEU A 94 11.98 3.00 -25.07
CA LEU A 94 10.64 2.42 -25.22
C LEU A 94 9.53 3.48 -25.36
N ASN A 95 9.77 4.49 -26.20
CA ASN A 95 8.88 5.63 -26.48
C ASN A 95 8.61 6.57 -25.28
N GLU A 96 9.42 6.51 -24.21
CA GLU A 96 9.36 7.47 -23.11
C GLU A 96 10.66 8.26 -23.01
N ASP A 97 10.53 9.58 -22.89
CA ASP A 97 11.63 10.47 -22.56
C ASP A 97 12.08 10.22 -21.12
N ILE A 98 13.38 9.97 -20.93
CA ILE A 98 13.96 9.58 -19.65
C ILE A 98 13.85 10.72 -18.62
N PHE A 99 14.05 11.97 -19.04
CA PHE A 99 13.94 13.13 -18.17
C PHE A 99 12.47 13.37 -17.77
N LEU A 100 11.54 13.30 -18.72
CA LEU A 100 10.11 13.41 -18.45
C LEU A 100 9.65 12.30 -17.51
N LYS A 101 10.14 11.07 -17.68
CA LYS A 101 9.86 9.95 -16.79
C LYS A 101 10.38 10.21 -15.38
N PHE A 102 11.60 10.73 -15.27
CA PHE A 102 12.17 11.15 -13.99
C PHE A 102 11.27 12.18 -13.30
N VAL A 103 10.86 13.25 -13.99
CA VAL A 103 9.97 14.29 -13.46
C VAL A 103 8.63 13.70 -13.00
N LYS A 104 7.97 12.89 -13.84
CA LYS A 104 6.73 12.19 -13.47
C LYS A 104 6.92 11.34 -12.21
N GLY A 105 8.01 10.58 -12.14
CA GLY A 105 8.41 9.78 -10.99
C GLY A 105 8.55 10.60 -9.70
N GLN A 106 9.23 11.73 -9.77
CA GLN A 106 9.41 12.63 -8.63
C GLN A 106 8.09 13.28 -8.17
N MET A 107 7.18 13.55 -9.11
CA MET A 107 5.87 14.07 -8.76
C MET A 107 5.07 13.12 -7.86
N TYR A 108 5.14 11.79 -8.06
CA TYR A 108 4.48 10.84 -7.13
C TYR A 108 4.98 11.01 -5.70
N PHE A 109 6.29 11.08 -5.53
CA PHE A 109 6.92 11.25 -4.22
C PHE A 109 6.49 12.53 -3.53
N ILE A 110 6.46 13.64 -4.28
CA ILE A 110 6.01 14.94 -3.77
C ILE A 110 4.52 14.89 -3.38
N ILE A 111 3.66 14.32 -4.23
CA ILE A 111 2.23 14.18 -3.95
C ILE A 111 2.02 13.33 -2.69
N ILE A 112 2.72 12.21 -2.55
CA ILE A 112 2.66 11.35 -1.37
C ILE A 112 3.03 12.12 -0.09
N PHE A 113 4.13 12.89 -0.13
CA PHE A 113 4.56 13.67 1.02
C PHE A 113 3.54 14.75 1.41
N LEU A 114 3.02 15.49 0.42
CA LEU A 114 1.99 16.50 0.65
C LEU A 114 0.69 15.88 1.16
N PHE A 115 0.27 14.74 0.61
CA PHE A 115 -0.90 14.00 1.06
C PHE A 115 -0.75 13.53 2.51
N TYR A 116 0.38 12.90 2.86
CA TYR A 116 0.70 12.48 4.23
C TYR A 116 0.52 13.67 5.17
N ARG A 117 1.23 14.76 4.89
CA ARG A 117 1.25 15.94 5.76
C ARG A 117 -0.13 16.57 5.90
N HIS A 118 -0.86 16.68 4.79
CA HIS A 118 -2.22 17.18 4.79
C HIS A 118 -3.14 16.35 5.68
N CYS A 119 -3.07 15.02 5.60
CA CYS A 119 -3.85 14.14 6.48
C CYS A 119 -3.47 14.33 7.96
N TYR A 120 -2.19 14.41 8.28
CA TYR A 120 -1.71 14.68 9.64
C TYR A 120 -2.26 16.02 10.18
N LEU A 121 -2.18 17.08 9.38
CA LEU A 121 -2.70 18.41 9.73
C LEU A 121 -4.22 18.39 9.93
N LEU A 122 -4.97 17.78 9.01
CA LEU A 122 -6.43 17.65 9.15
C LEU A 122 -6.81 16.93 10.44
N PHE A 123 -6.16 15.80 10.75
CA PHE A 123 -6.43 15.07 11.99
C PHE A 123 -6.09 15.90 13.22
N SER A 124 -5.06 16.76 13.18
CA SER A 124 -4.70 17.64 14.30
C SER A 124 -5.73 18.72 14.61
N ILE A 125 -6.53 19.12 13.61
CA ILE A 125 -7.53 20.21 13.71
C ILE A 125 -8.93 19.64 13.97
N ILE A 126 -9.25 18.49 13.36
CA ILE A 126 -10.59 17.90 13.40
C ILE A 126 -10.78 17.07 14.67
N LYS A 127 -11.96 17.19 15.29
CA LYS A 127 -12.31 16.38 16.47
C LYS A 127 -12.32 14.89 16.13
N THR A 128 -11.74 14.06 17.00
CA THR A 128 -11.67 12.60 16.85
C THR A 128 -13.02 11.93 16.56
N LYS A 129 -14.13 12.44 17.11
CA LYS A 129 -15.49 11.95 16.81
C LYS A 129 -15.89 12.14 15.34
N VAL A 130 -15.45 13.22 14.70
CA VAL A 130 -15.69 13.49 13.27
C VAL A 130 -14.83 12.58 12.40
N ILE A 131 -13.56 12.38 12.79
CA ILE A 131 -12.66 11.42 12.14
C ILE A 131 -13.28 10.02 12.14
N PHE A 132 -13.75 9.55 13.30
CA PHE A 132 -14.45 8.26 13.42
C PHE A 132 -15.65 8.16 12.46
N ARG A 133 -16.52 9.17 12.45
CA ARG A 133 -17.71 9.16 11.58
C ARG A 133 -17.34 9.10 10.10
N ALA A 134 -16.31 9.84 9.68
CA ALA A 134 -15.87 9.85 8.29
C ALA A 134 -15.32 8.48 7.86
N PHE A 135 -14.51 7.82 8.70
CA PHE A 135 -14.04 6.45 8.45
C PHE A 135 -15.20 5.44 8.41
N PHE A 136 -16.12 5.50 9.37
CA PHE A 136 -17.27 4.60 9.43
C PHE A 136 -18.19 4.76 8.22
N VAL A 137 -18.48 5.99 7.81
CA VAL A 137 -19.30 6.27 6.62
C VAL A 137 -18.62 5.74 5.35
N ASN A 138 -17.31 5.95 5.20
CA ASN A 138 -16.58 5.39 4.05
C ASN A 138 -16.60 3.87 4.04
N LEU A 139 -16.46 3.21 5.20
CA LEU A 139 -16.59 1.75 5.28
C LEU A 139 -18.00 1.30 4.85
N MET A 140 -19.06 2.01 5.24
CA MET A 140 -20.42 1.71 4.78
C MET A 140 -20.59 1.94 3.27
N ILE A 141 -20.01 3.02 2.72
CA ILE A 141 -19.99 3.27 1.26
C ILE A 141 -19.31 2.11 0.53
N LEU A 142 -18.15 1.64 1.03
CA LEU A 142 -17.46 0.48 0.45
C LEU A 142 -18.31 -0.79 0.49
N ASN A 143 -19.07 -1.04 1.56
CA ASN A 143 -20.00 -2.17 1.62
C ASN A 143 -21.12 -2.05 0.57
N ILE A 144 -21.65 -0.83 0.36
CA ILE A 144 -22.68 -0.58 -0.66
C ILE A 144 -22.11 -0.84 -2.06
N ILE A 145 -20.91 -0.31 -2.36
CA ILE A 145 -20.23 -0.55 -3.64
C ILE A 145 -20.00 -2.05 -3.83
N MET A 146 -19.50 -2.74 -2.81
CA MET A 146 -19.28 -4.20 -2.84
C MET A 146 -20.56 -4.97 -3.17
N ALA A 147 -21.67 -4.63 -2.52
CA ALA A 147 -22.95 -5.29 -2.76
C ALA A 147 -23.43 -5.07 -4.19
N VAL A 148 -23.39 -3.82 -4.67
CA VAL A 148 -23.80 -3.51 -6.05
C VAL A 148 -22.90 -4.20 -7.06
N GLU A 149 -21.59 -4.18 -6.84
CA GLU A 149 -20.60 -4.82 -7.71
C GLU A 149 -20.85 -6.32 -7.82
N TYR A 150 -21.10 -7.01 -6.71
CA TYR A 150 -21.42 -8.44 -6.70
C TYR A 150 -22.65 -8.78 -7.57
N PHE A 151 -23.71 -7.98 -7.51
CA PHE A 151 -24.94 -8.22 -8.30
C PHE A 151 -24.83 -7.78 -9.77
N SER A 152 -23.86 -6.93 -10.12
CA SER A 152 -23.71 -6.37 -11.47
C SER A 152 -22.49 -6.89 -12.23
N MET A 153 -21.77 -7.87 -11.68
CA MET A 153 -20.68 -8.54 -12.39
C MET A 153 -21.19 -9.27 -13.65
N PRO A 154 -20.39 -9.27 -14.74
CA PRO A 154 -18.99 -8.82 -14.83
C PRO A 154 -18.80 -7.36 -15.26
N SER A 155 -19.88 -6.59 -15.43
CA SER A 155 -19.89 -5.24 -16.03
C SER A 155 -20.24 -4.13 -15.03
N ALA A 156 -19.94 -4.35 -13.75
CA ALA A 156 -20.20 -3.40 -12.68
C ALA A 156 -19.41 -2.10 -12.88
N TRP A 157 -20.12 -0.97 -12.93
CA TRP A 157 -19.54 0.38 -12.91
C TRP A 157 -18.38 0.64 -13.89
N MET A 158 -18.37 0.04 -15.09
CA MET A 158 -17.25 0.15 -16.05
C MET A 158 -16.80 1.60 -16.32
N TRP A 159 -17.73 2.55 -16.34
CA TRP A 159 -17.45 3.98 -16.52
C TRP A 159 -16.63 4.63 -15.38
N LEU A 160 -16.56 4.00 -14.21
CA LEU A 160 -15.69 4.40 -13.10
C LEU A 160 -14.29 3.78 -13.20
N HIS A 161 -14.06 2.81 -14.08
CA HIS A 161 -12.77 2.15 -14.22
C HIS A 161 -11.95 2.72 -15.36
N SER A 162 -10.64 2.44 -15.37
CA SER A 162 -9.77 2.88 -16.47
C SER A 162 -9.89 2.00 -17.72
N SER A 163 -10.39 0.77 -17.59
CA SER A 163 -10.68 -0.13 -18.70
C SER A 163 -12.15 -0.52 -18.72
N ASP A 164 -12.73 -0.56 -19.92
CA ASP A 164 -14.08 -1.07 -20.18
C ASP A 164 -14.11 -2.61 -20.28
N GLU A 165 -13.08 -3.28 -19.78
CA GLU A 165 -12.99 -4.74 -19.83
C GLU A 165 -13.81 -5.38 -18.71
N PRO A 166 -14.62 -6.42 -19.02
CA PRO A 166 -15.38 -7.14 -18.02
C PRO A 166 -14.45 -7.83 -17.03
N TYR A 167 -14.85 -7.87 -15.77
CA TYR A 167 -14.05 -8.45 -14.71
C TYR A 167 -14.89 -9.35 -13.79
N TYR A 168 -14.25 -10.41 -13.28
CA TYR A 168 -14.94 -11.53 -12.63
C TYR A 168 -14.62 -11.66 -11.13
N ARG A 169 -14.08 -10.61 -10.51
CA ARG A 169 -13.71 -10.58 -9.09
C ARG A 169 -13.98 -9.21 -8.49
N ILE A 170 -14.38 -9.17 -7.22
CA ILE A 170 -14.66 -7.89 -6.55
C ILE A 170 -13.35 -7.12 -6.43
N ARG A 171 -13.30 -5.96 -7.07
CA ARG A 171 -12.16 -5.04 -7.05
C ARG A 171 -12.52 -3.63 -6.59
N LEU A 172 -13.80 -3.36 -6.25
CA LEU A 172 -14.29 -2.03 -5.85
C LEU A 172 -13.80 -0.98 -6.83
N LEU A 173 -13.20 0.11 -6.36
CA LEU A 173 -12.67 1.19 -7.18
C LEU A 173 -11.16 1.04 -7.47
N THR A 174 -10.66 -0.21 -7.54
CA THR A 174 -9.24 -0.51 -7.77
C THR A 174 -9.04 -1.44 -8.97
N VAL A 175 -7.82 -1.45 -9.52
CA VAL A 175 -7.47 -2.28 -10.69
C VAL A 175 -7.46 -3.76 -10.35
N GLU A 176 -6.95 -4.11 -9.17
CA GLU A 176 -6.75 -5.49 -8.73
C GLU A 176 -7.49 -5.78 -7.43
N SER A 177 -8.15 -6.94 -7.31
CA SER A 177 -8.85 -7.32 -6.07
C SER A 177 -7.94 -7.42 -4.83
N SER A 178 -6.63 -7.62 -5.01
CA SER A 178 -5.66 -7.63 -3.91
C SER A 178 -5.45 -6.25 -3.29
N TRP A 179 -5.62 -5.19 -4.08
CA TRP A 179 -5.44 -3.80 -3.66
C TRP A 179 -6.55 -3.37 -2.71
N THR A 180 -7.78 -3.74 -3.04
CA THR A 180 -8.97 -3.54 -2.23
C THR A 180 -8.82 -4.07 -0.81
N GLY A 181 -8.13 -5.20 -0.64
CA GLY A 181 -7.98 -5.84 0.65
C GLY A 181 -7.24 -4.98 1.66
N THR A 182 -6.27 -4.18 1.18
CA THR A 182 -5.52 -3.26 2.06
C THR A 182 -6.35 -2.06 2.49
N ILE A 183 -7.15 -1.50 1.59
CA ILE A 183 -8.11 -0.43 1.90
C ILE A 183 -9.09 -0.94 2.96
N TYR A 184 -9.72 -2.09 2.72
CA TYR A 184 -10.76 -2.64 3.59
C TYR A 184 -10.23 -2.91 5.01
N LEU A 185 -9.04 -3.50 5.10
CA LEU A 185 -8.41 -3.82 6.38
C LEU A 185 -8.01 -2.56 7.15
N ILE A 186 -7.36 -1.59 6.50
CA ILE A 186 -6.94 -0.33 7.15
C ILE A 186 -8.17 0.42 7.66
N TYR A 187 -9.21 0.60 6.82
CA TYR A 187 -10.43 1.30 7.22
C TYR A 187 -11.15 0.59 8.37
N SER A 188 -11.22 -0.75 8.33
CA SER A 188 -11.85 -1.53 9.39
C SER A 188 -11.12 -1.39 10.72
N ILE A 189 -9.78 -1.51 10.72
CA ILE A 189 -8.98 -1.40 11.95
C ILE A 189 -9.02 0.01 12.51
N LEU A 190 -8.84 1.05 11.68
CA LEU A 190 -8.85 2.43 12.14
C LEU A 190 -10.23 2.83 12.70
N THR A 191 -11.31 2.39 12.06
CA THR A 191 -12.69 2.62 12.56
C THR A 191 -12.89 1.95 13.91
N LEU A 192 -12.47 0.68 14.05
CA LEU A 192 -12.60 -0.09 15.29
C LEU A 192 -11.74 0.49 16.42
N TYR A 193 -10.52 0.92 16.11
CA TYR A 193 -9.62 1.60 17.04
C TYR A 193 -10.26 2.88 17.60
N LEU A 194 -10.77 3.72 16.70
CA LEU A 194 -11.47 4.96 17.09
C LEU A 194 -12.76 4.68 17.87
N ALA A 195 -13.51 3.64 17.52
CA ALA A 195 -14.71 3.25 18.25
C ALA A 195 -14.41 2.94 19.72
N LYS A 196 -13.38 2.11 19.96
CA LYS A 196 -12.93 1.74 21.32
C LYS A 196 -12.49 2.94 22.16
N LYS A 197 -11.89 3.94 21.53
CA LYS A 197 -11.42 5.16 22.20
C LYS A 197 -12.56 6.12 22.58
N LEU A 198 -13.66 6.13 21.82
CA LEU A 198 -14.67 7.18 21.87
C LEU A 198 -15.98 6.82 22.56
N PHE A 199 -16.33 5.53 22.62
CA PHE A 199 -17.66 5.09 23.02
C PHE A 199 -17.64 4.07 24.15
N ASN A 200 -18.77 3.97 24.84
CA ASN A 200 -19.01 2.98 25.89
C ASN A 200 -19.10 1.56 25.30
N ASN A 201 -18.90 0.56 26.16
CA ASN A 201 -18.83 -0.86 25.81
C ASN A 201 -19.96 -1.36 24.89
N PHE A 202 -21.20 -0.92 25.10
CA PHE A 202 -22.34 -1.35 24.25
C PHE A 202 -22.19 -0.89 22.79
N LYS A 203 -21.91 0.39 22.55
CA LYS A 203 -21.71 0.93 21.19
C LYS A 203 -20.47 0.33 20.55
N VAL A 204 -19.40 0.14 21.32
CA VAL A 204 -18.20 -0.55 20.84
C VAL A 204 -18.52 -1.95 20.36
N ARG A 205 -19.33 -2.73 21.09
CA ARG A 205 -19.77 -4.07 20.66
C ARG A 205 -20.53 -4.01 19.33
N LEU A 206 -21.50 -3.08 19.20
CA LEU A 206 -22.24 -2.92 17.95
C LEU A 206 -21.31 -2.60 16.77
N TYR A 207 -20.43 -1.60 16.91
CA TYR A 207 -19.47 -1.27 15.87
C TYR A 207 -18.53 -2.44 15.55
N THR A 208 -18.08 -3.17 16.57
CA THR A 208 -17.24 -4.36 16.39
C THR A 208 -17.95 -5.42 15.56
N ILE A 209 -19.21 -5.73 15.87
CA ILE A 209 -20.02 -6.71 15.12
C ILE A 209 -20.18 -6.25 13.67
N THR A 210 -20.55 -4.98 13.43
CA THR A 210 -20.70 -4.46 12.07
C THR A 210 -19.42 -4.54 11.25
N ILE A 211 -18.27 -4.22 11.85
CA ILE A 211 -16.98 -4.26 11.17
C ILE A 211 -16.55 -5.71 10.88
N ILE A 212 -16.75 -6.63 11.83
CA ILE A 212 -16.46 -8.05 11.63
C ILE A 212 -17.30 -8.63 10.49
N ILE A 213 -18.61 -8.35 10.49
CA ILE A 213 -19.51 -8.79 9.40
C ILE A 213 -19.02 -8.23 8.06
N SER A 214 -18.67 -6.94 8.00
CA SER A 214 -18.18 -6.33 6.76
C SER A 214 -16.86 -6.95 6.27
N LEU A 215 -15.92 -7.25 7.17
CA LEU A 215 -14.65 -7.90 6.83
C LEU A 215 -14.86 -9.33 6.36
N LEU A 216 -15.72 -10.09 7.03
CA LEU A 216 -16.04 -11.46 6.63
C LEU A 216 -16.71 -11.47 5.26
N ALA A 217 -17.70 -10.62 5.03
CA ALA A 217 -18.35 -10.46 3.73
C ALA A 217 -17.30 -10.16 2.65
N TYR A 218 -16.38 -9.23 2.90
CA TYR A 218 -15.29 -8.93 1.96
C TYR A 218 -14.38 -10.15 1.70
N VAL A 219 -13.93 -10.85 2.74
CA VAL A 219 -13.04 -12.03 2.62
C VAL A 219 -13.67 -13.12 1.78
N PHE A 220 -14.97 -13.39 1.96
CA PHE A 220 -15.67 -14.42 1.20
C PHE A 220 -15.90 -14.04 -0.27
N LEU A 221 -16.11 -12.75 -0.56
CA LEU A 221 -16.49 -12.31 -1.91
C LEU A 221 -15.32 -11.85 -2.79
N THR A 222 -14.18 -11.44 -2.22
CA THR A 222 -13.06 -10.85 -2.98
C THR A 222 -12.35 -11.82 -3.93
N GLY A 223 -12.24 -13.10 -3.56
CA GLY A 223 -11.47 -14.09 -4.32
C GLY A 223 -9.96 -13.78 -4.48
N SER A 224 -9.44 -12.78 -3.75
CA SER A 224 -8.04 -12.35 -3.84
C SER A 224 -7.09 -13.23 -3.03
N LYS A 225 -6.34 -14.08 -3.73
CA LYS A 225 -5.28 -14.94 -3.16
C LYS A 225 -4.19 -14.16 -2.42
N GLY A 226 -3.68 -13.09 -3.04
CA GLY A 226 -2.57 -12.29 -2.51
C GLY A 226 -2.90 -11.64 -1.17
N PHE A 227 -4.09 -11.03 -1.09
CA PHE A 227 -4.61 -10.50 0.17
C PHE A 227 -4.74 -11.59 1.24
N PHE A 228 -5.33 -12.75 0.92
CA PHE A 228 -5.56 -13.81 1.90
C PHE A 228 -4.25 -14.37 2.47
N ILE A 229 -3.27 -14.67 1.61
CA ILE A 229 -1.95 -15.14 2.03
C ILE A 229 -1.30 -14.11 2.97
N VAL A 230 -1.27 -12.85 2.58
CA VAL A 230 -0.65 -11.80 3.40
C VAL A 230 -1.43 -11.59 4.70
N PHE A 231 -2.76 -11.67 4.69
CA PHE A 231 -3.58 -11.59 5.90
C PHE A 231 -3.25 -12.71 6.88
N VAL A 232 -3.19 -13.97 6.43
CA VAL A 232 -2.85 -15.13 7.27
C VAL A 232 -1.41 -15.03 7.80
N VAL A 233 -0.44 -14.71 6.94
CA VAL A 233 0.96 -14.52 7.35
C VAL A 233 1.05 -13.40 8.39
N SER A 234 0.32 -12.29 8.21
CA SER A 234 0.28 -11.20 9.18
C SER A 234 -0.30 -11.61 10.52
N LEU A 235 -1.34 -12.45 10.53
CA LEU A 235 -1.91 -13.01 11.76
C LEU A 235 -0.93 -13.93 12.48
N ILE A 236 -0.19 -14.76 11.75
CA ILE A 236 0.86 -15.63 12.30
C ILE A 236 1.98 -14.79 12.93
N PHE A 237 2.53 -13.81 12.20
CA PHE A 237 3.54 -12.90 12.74
C PHE A 237 3.03 -12.09 13.93
N PHE A 238 1.76 -11.69 13.92
CA PHE A 238 1.14 -11.00 15.04
C PHE A 238 1.02 -11.92 16.26
N ALA A 239 0.57 -13.16 16.08
CA ALA A 239 0.50 -14.15 17.15
C ALA A 239 1.89 -14.38 17.77
N PHE A 240 2.93 -14.61 16.96
CA PHE A 240 4.31 -14.76 17.45
C PHE A 240 4.83 -13.53 18.19
N ASN A 241 4.56 -12.31 17.70
CA ASN A 241 4.98 -11.08 18.38
C ASN A 241 4.30 -10.88 19.75
N PHE A 242 3.14 -11.50 20.00
CA PHE A 242 2.43 -11.43 21.28
C PHE A 242 2.64 -12.64 22.19
N ILE A 243 3.14 -13.75 21.64
CA ILE A 243 3.70 -14.86 22.42
C ILE A 243 5.07 -14.39 22.93
N ASN A 244 5.04 -13.59 24.00
CA ASN A 244 6.25 -13.29 24.74
C ASN A 244 6.65 -14.60 25.45
N ILE A 245 7.63 -15.32 24.91
CA ILE A 245 8.07 -16.66 25.37
C ILE A 245 8.29 -16.71 26.90
N PHE A 246 8.61 -15.58 27.53
CA PHE A 246 8.92 -15.47 28.96
C PHE A 246 7.76 -14.98 29.87
N ARG A 247 6.60 -14.57 29.33
CA ARG A 247 5.41 -14.18 30.12
C ARG A 247 4.14 -14.65 29.43
N ILE A 248 3.99 -15.97 29.41
CA ILE A 248 2.82 -16.65 28.87
C ILE A 248 1.65 -16.45 29.85
N SER A 249 0.62 -15.73 29.41
CA SER A 249 -0.70 -15.85 30.04
C SER A 249 -1.53 -16.85 29.23
N VAL A 250 -2.20 -17.77 29.93
CA VAL A 250 -3.05 -18.82 29.31
C VAL A 250 -4.08 -18.19 28.34
N LYS A 251 -4.58 -16.99 28.65
CA LYS A 251 -5.49 -16.22 27.78
C LYS A 251 -4.87 -15.85 26.42
N ASN A 252 -3.58 -15.50 26.39
CA ASN A 252 -2.88 -15.15 25.13
C ASN A 252 -2.61 -16.39 24.27
N ILE A 253 -2.31 -17.54 24.88
CA ILE A 253 -2.17 -18.82 24.17
C ILE A 253 -3.51 -19.23 23.58
N ILE A 254 -4.58 -19.25 24.39
CA ILE A 254 -5.93 -19.62 23.92
C ILE A 254 -6.37 -18.69 22.79
N PHE A 255 -6.14 -17.38 22.91
CA PHE A 255 -6.47 -16.44 21.85
C PHE A 255 -5.68 -16.71 20.56
N SER A 256 -4.37 -16.97 20.66
CA SER A 256 -3.52 -17.26 19.49
C SER A 256 -3.90 -18.59 18.83
N PHE A 257 -4.24 -19.60 19.63
CA PHE A 257 -4.72 -20.89 19.17
C PHE A 257 -6.07 -20.77 18.47
N LEU A 258 -7.04 -20.06 19.07
CA LEU A 258 -8.35 -19.79 18.45
C LEU A 258 -8.21 -19.01 17.14
N LEU A 259 -7.30 -18.05 17.09
CA LEU A 259 -6.98 -17.30 15.86
C LEU A 259 -6.47 -18.24 14.77
N LEU A 260 -5.52 -19.12 15.10
CA LEU A 260 -4.98 -20.14 14.19
C LEU A 260 -6.06 -21.11 13.71
N CYS A 261 -6.92 -21.61 14.60
CA CYS A 261 -8.05 -22.45 14.24
C CYS A 261 -9.05 -21.73 13.33
N CYS A 262 -9.37 -20.46 13.60
CA CYS A 262 -10.23 -19.67 12.72
C CYS A 262 -9.61 -19.47 11.34
N THR A 263 -8.30 -19.19 11.26
CA THR A 263 -7.61 -19.11 9.95
C THR A 263 -7.61 -20.44 9.22
N ALA A 264 -7.42 -21.56 9.92
CA ALA A 264 -7.46 -22.90 9.34
C ALA A 264 -8.85 -23.26 8.83
N LEU A 265 -9.91 -22.92 9.57
CA LEU A 265 -11.30 -23.13 9.14
C LEU A 265 -11.65 -22.32 7.89
N VAL A 266 -11.29 -21.04 7.85
CA VAL A 266 -11.49 -20.20 6.65
C VAL A 266 -10.71 -20.78 5.46
N PHE A 267 -9.48 -21.24 5.69
CA PHE A 267 -8.69 -21.90 4.64
C PHE A 267 -9.34 -23.21 4.16
N MET A 268 -9.90 -24.02 5.06
CA MET A 268 -10.60 -25.25 4.68
C MET A 268 -11.84 -24.96 3.81
N ILE A 269 -12.62 -23.93 4.16
CA ILE A 269 -13.82 -23.55 3.39
C ILE A 269 -13.44 -23.04 2.00
N LEU A 270 -12.33 -22.30 1.88
CA LEU A 270 -11.88 -21.71 0.62
C LEU A 270 -10.89 -22.61 -0.15
N LYS A 271 -10.63 -23.83 0.34
CA LYS A 271 -9.53 -24.67 -0.15
C LYS A 271 -9.69 -25.01 -1.62
N ASP A 272 -10.88 -25.38 -2.07
CA ASP A 272 -11.07 -25.92 -3.43
C ASP A 272 -10.98 -24.82 -4.50
N ASP A 273 -11.52 -23.64 -4.23
CA ASP A 273 -11.36 -22.45 -5.08
C ASP A 273 -9.90 -21.97 -5.10
N PHE A 274 -9.24 -22.02 -3.95
CA PHE A 274 -7.83 -21.65 -3.83
C PHE A 274 -6.92 -22.68 -4.52
N TYR A 275 -7.21 -23.96 -4.37
CA TYR A 275 -6.44 -25.07 -4.93
C TYR A 275 -6.57 -25.12 -6.45
N SER A 276 -7.78 -25.09 -6.99
CA SER A 276 -8.00 -25.07 -8.45
C SER A 276 -7.33 -23.88 -9.13
N SER A 277 -7.44 -22.70 -8.51
CA SER A 277 -6.82 -21.48 -9.04
C SER A 277 -5.30 -21.44 -8.85
N LEU A 278 -4.75 -22.01 -7.77
CA LEU A 278 -3.32 -22.20 -7.62
C LEU A 278 -2.80 -23.21 -8.63
N MET A 279 -3.52 -24.31 -8.85
CA MET A 279 -3.10 -25.35 -9.77
C MET A 279 -3.06 -24.83 -11.20
N SER A 280 -3.99 -23.96 -11.61
CA SER A 280 -3.90 -23.30 -12.92
C SER A 280 -2.69 -22.35 -13.03
N ASP A 281 -2.34 -21.61 -11.98
CA ASP A 281 -1.15 -20.74 -11.95
C ASP A 281 0.15 -21.53 -11.89
N ILE A 282 0.12 -22.71 -11.24
CA ILE A 282 1.24 -23.66 -11.16
C ILE A 282 1.40 -24.34 -12.51
N GLU A 283 0.37 -24.93 -13.10
CA GLU A 283 0.40 -25.58 -14.42
C GLU A 283 0.86 -24.62 -15.52
N LYS A 284 0.49 -23.34 -15.42
CA LYS A 284 0.91 -22.31 -16.38
C LYS A 284 2.20 -21.60 -15.98
N TYR A 285 2.72 -21.75 -14.76
CA TYR A 285 3.93 -21.11 -14.23
C TYR A 285 4.13 -19.63 -14.61
N THR A 286 3.09 -18.81 -14.74
CA THR A 286 3.21 -17.43 -15.28
C THR A 286 3.38 -16.37 -14.19
N SER A 287 2.52 -16.36 -13.18
CA SER A 287 2.46 -15.26 -12.20
C SER A 287 3.58 -15.32 -11.15
N VAL A 288 3.88 -16.52 -10.63
CA VAL A 288 4.94 -16.73 -9.63
C VAL A 288 6.32 -16.50 -10.24
N SER A 289 6.57 -17.07 -11.42
CA SER A 289 7.84 -16.90 -12.15
C SER A 289 8.09 -15.42 -12.48
N THR A 290 7.06 -14.69 -12.91
CA THR A 290 7.18 -13.26 -13.21
C THR A 290 7.53 -12.44 -11.96
N ARG A 291 6.87 -12.68 -10.83
CA ARG A 291 7.18 -11.96 -9.58
C ARG A 291 8.59 -12.28 -9.08
N LEU A 292 8.98 -13.55 -9.04
CA LEU A 292 10.32 -13.96 -8.65
C LEU A 292 11.38 -13.37 -9.59
N GLY A 293 11.14 -13.38 -10.90
CA GLY A 293 12.02 -12.77 -11.89
C GLY A 293 12.20 -11.28 -11.67
N LEU A 294 11.11 -10.55 -11.46
CA LEU A 294 11.20 -9.10 -11.17
C LEU A 294 11.92 -8.82 -9.84
N PHE A 295 11.81 -9.68 -8.83
CA PHE A 295 12.58 -9.55 -7.59
C PHE A 295 14.07 -9.81 -7.82
N MET A 296 14.42 -10.84 -8.60
CA MET A 296 15.82 -11.12 -8.97
C MET A 296 16.41 -9.99 -9.81
N VAL A 297 15.64 -9.43 -10.75
CA VAL A 297 16.02 -8.23 -11.51
C VAL A 297 16.28 -7.06 -10.57
N ALA A 298 15.41 -6.82 -9.58
CA ALA A 298 15.59 -5.76 -8.61
C ALA A 298 16.91 -5.91 -7.82
N ILE A 299 17.20 -7.14 -7.38
CA ILE A 299 18.44 -7.48 -6.67
C ILE A 299 19.65 -7.26 -7.58
N LYS A 300 19.61 -7.72 -8.83
CA LYS A 300 20.69 -7.52 -9.81
C LYS A 300 20.97 -6.04 -10.06
N VAL A 301 19.92 -5.23 -10.26
CA VAL A 301 20.07 -3.78 -10.44
C VAL A 301 20.63 -3.13 -9.17
N PHE A 302 20.18 -3.54 -7.99
CA PHE A 302 20.72 -3.03 -6.73
C PHE A 302 22.20 -3.37 -6.52
N VAL A 303 22.61 -4.61 -6.80
CA VAL A 303 24.02 -5.03 -6.66
C VAL A 303 24.93 -4.28 -7.62
N THR A 304 24.47 -4.03 -8.85
CA THR A 304 25.24 -3.29 -9.86
C THR A 304 25.20 -1.77 -9.64
N ASN A 305 24.13 -1.25 -9.02
CA ASN A 305 23.90 0.17 -8.77
C ASN A 305 23.46 0.38 -7.30
N PRO A 306 24.37 0.27 -6.32
CA PRO A 306 24.04 0.23 -4.89
C PRO A 306 23.42 1.53 -4.36
N PHE A 307 23.64 2.66 -5.03
CA PHE A 307 23.03 3.94 -4.69
C PHE A 307 21.62 4.12 -5.28
N GLY A 308 21.17 3.20 -6.14
CA GLY A 308 19.93 3.32 -6.91
C GLY A 308 20.13 4.11 -8.20
N VAL A 309 19.09 4.12 -9.04
CA VAL A 309 19.17 4.62 -10.42
C VAL A 309 18.15 5.73 -10.72
N GLY A 310 17.40 6.15 -9.69
CA GLY A 310 16.33 7.13 -9.79
C GLY A 310 15.08 6.61 -10.52
N THR A 311 14.12 7.52 -10.72
CA THR A 311 12.79 7.22 -11.28
C THR A 311 12.71 7.30 -12.81
N GLY A 312 13.74 7.82 -13.48
CA GLY A 312 13.77 7.90 -14.95
C GLY A 312 14.43 6.66 -15.54
N VAL A 313 15.73 6.51 -15.27
CA VAL A 313 16.62 5.51 -15.90
C VAL A 313 16.28 4.07 -15.50
N TYR A 314 15.52 3.83 -14.44
CA TYR A 314 15.17 2.48 -14.00
C TYR A 314 14.54 1.62 -15.11
N ILE A 315 13.78 2.22 -16.04
CA ILE A 315 13.17 1.50 -17.16
C ILE A 315 14.21 0.82 -18.06
N VAL A 316 15.37 1.45 -18.26
CA VAL A 316 16.45 0.93 -19.12
C VAL A 316 17.09 -0.27 -18.42
N LEU A 317 17.51 -0.06 -17.17
CA LEU A 317 18.24 -1.07 -16.39
C LEU A 317 17.38 -2.27 -16.00
N LEU A 318 16.06 -2.07 -15.80
CA LEU A 318 15.14 -3.19 -15.62
C LEU A 318 15.09 -4.07 -16.87
N VAL A 319 14.91 -3.48 -18.06
CA VAL A 319 14.78 -4.24 -19.31
C VAL A 319 16.07 -4.98 -19.65
N GLU A 320 17.22 -4.32 -19.55
CA GLU A 320 18.53 -4.95 -19.74
C GLU A 320 18.76 -6.10 -18.75
N SER A 321 18.29 -5.95 -17.51
CA SER A 321 18.45 -6.99 -16.49
C SER A 321 17.50 -8.17 -16.65
N ILE A 322 16.31 -7.99 -17.23
CA ILE A 322 15.32 -9.05 -17.42
C ILE A 322 15.89 -10.19 -18.29
N GLN A 323 16.60 -9.87 -19.38
CA GLN A 323 17.10 -10.88 -20.32
C GLN A 323 18.01 -11.91 -19.63
N GLY A 324 19.01 -11.45 -18.87
CA GLY A 324 19.90 -12.37 -18.14
C GLY A 324 19.23 -13.09 -16.95
N ILE A 325 18.09 -12.59 -16.45
CA ILE A 325 17.34 -13.26 -15.38
C ILE A 325 16.42 -14.35 -15.95
N ILE A 326 15.93 -14.22 -17.18
CA ILE A 326 15.12 -15.25 -17.85
C ILE A 326 15.91 -16.57 -17.96
N GLU A 327 17.17 -16.50 -18.37
CA GLU A 327 18.05 -17.67 -18.49
C GLU A 327 18.30 -18.31 -17.11
N LEU A 328 18.72 -17.51 -16.13
CA LEU A 328 18.98 -17.97 -14.76
C LEU A 328 17.73 -18.56 -14.10
N LEU A 329 16.54 -17.98 -14.31
CA LEU A 329 15.29 -18.54 -13.80
C LEU A 329 14.99 -19.90 -14.42
N ARG A 330 15.19 -20.05 -15.74
CA ARG A 330 14.97 -21.33 -16.41
C ARG A 330 15.89 -22.40 -15.83
N GLU A 331 17.17 -22.09 -15.63
CA GLU A 331 18.12 -23.00 -15.00
C GLU A 331 17.72 -23.39 -13.58
N ILE A 332 17.34 -22.42 -12.73
CA ILE A 332 16.89 -22.70 -11.35
C ILE A 332 15.66 -23.61 -11.33
N PHE A 333 14.67 -23.36 -12.18
CA PHE A 333 13.46 -24.17 -12.19
C PHE A 333 13.69 -25.58 -12.73
N VAL A 334 14.51 -25.73 -13.77
CA VAL A 334 14.87 -27.05 -14.29
C VAL A 334 15.70 -27.83 -13.28
N THR A 335 16.67 -27.19 -12.61
CA THR A 335 17.55 -27.88 -11.65
C THR A 335 16.85 -28.25 -10.34
N LEU A 336 16.04 -27.35 -9.75
CA LEU A 336 15.42 -27.58 -8.45
C LEU A 336 14.07 -28.30 -8.54
N PHE A 337 13.31 -28.08 -9.61
CA PHE A 337 11.94 -28.57 -9.73
C PHE A 337 11.73 -29.49 -10.93
N ASN A 338 12.73 -29.65 -11.82
CA ASN A 338 12.62 -30.42 -13.07
C ASN A 338 11.48 -29.95 -13.97
N VAL A 339 11.26 -28.63 -14.03
CA VAL A 339 10.18 -28.00 -14.81
C VAL A 339 10.68 -26.79 -15.58
N SER A 340 10.14 -26.55 -16.78
CA SER A 340 10.36 -25.31 -17.54
C SER A 340 9.26 -24.28 -17.22
N PRO A 341 9.58 -23.14 -16.59
CA PRO A 341 8.59 -22.11 -16.30
C PRO A 341 8.16 -21.37 -17.58
N ASN A 342 6.91 -20.89 -17.63
CA ASN A 342 6.49 -19.93 -18.65
C ASN A 342 7.02 -18.54 -18.25
N LEU A 343 7.81 -17.92 -19.13
CA LEU A 343 8.43 -16.61 -18.92
C LEU A 343 7.96 -15.56 -19.95
N ASP A 344 6.85 -15.83 -20.65
CA ASP A 344 6.32 -14.97 -21.72
C ASP A 344 5.94 -13.58 -21.18
N GLU A 345 5.40 -13.49 -19.96
CA GLU A 345 5.06 -12.21 -19.33
C GLU A 345 6.34 -11.38 -19.07
N LEU A 346 7.43 -12.00 -18.58
CA LEU A 346 8.72 -11.32 -18.41
C LEU A 346 9.31 -10.87 -19.73
N GLN A 347 9.25 -11.72 -20.76
CA GLN A 347 9.75 -11.38 -22.08
C GLN A 347 8.95 -10.24 -22.69
N ARG A 348 7.61 -10.22 -22.53
CA ARG A 348 6.76 -9.12 -22.98
C ARG A 348 7.12 -7.79 -22.33
N LEU A 349 7.51 -7.80 -21.05
CA LEU A 349 7.94 -6.58 -20.33
C LEU A 349 9.20 -5.93 -20.94
N THR A 350 10.00 -6.67 -21.72
CA THR A 350 11.16 -6.07 -22.41
C THR A 350 10.78 -5.17 -23.59
N GLY A 351 9.59 -5.36 -24.16
CA GLY A 351 9.12 -4.62 -25.34
C GLY A 351 8.17 -3.46 -25.04
N THR A 352 7.82 -3.20 -23.77
CA THR A 352 6.83 -2.17 -23.41
C THR A 352 7.10 -1.55 -22.04
N THR A 353 6.79 -0.27 -21.91
CA THR A 353 6.77 0.44 -20.62
C THR A 353 5.48 0.22 -19.84
N LYS A 354 4.42 -0.31 -20.49
CA LYS A 354 3.14 -0.59 -19.84
C LYS A 354 3.30 -1.77 -18.86
N GLY A 355 3.08 -1.50 -17.57
CA GLY A 355 3.24 -2.52 -16.53
C GLY A 355 4.70 -2.83 -16.17
N LEU A 356 5.67 -2.08 -16.70
CA LEU A 356 7.09 -2.23 -16.37
C LEU A 356 7.38 -1.60 -14.99
N ALA A 357 7.05 -2.35 -13.95
CA ALA A 357 7.38 -2.04 -12.57
C ALA A 357 7.51 -3.34 -11.77
N ILE A 358 8.34 -3.32 -10.74
CA ILE A 358 8.40 -4.42 -9.80
C ILE A 358 7.12 -4.37 -8.96
N LYS A 359 6.35 -5.47 -8.94
CA LYS A 359 5.08 -5.60 -8.21
C LYS A 359 5.29 -5.70 -6.67
N SER A 360 6.27 -4.98 -6.13
CA SER A 360 6.62 -4.84 -4.71
C SER A 360 7.32 -3.51 -4.50
N SER A 361 6.78 -2.69 -3.60
CA SER A 361 7.28 -1.35 -3.30
C SER A 361 8.69 -1.39 -2.74
N PHE A 362 8.98 -2.36 -1.87
CA PHE A 362 10.30 -2.49 -1.27
C PHE A 362 11.36 -2.65 -2.37
N PHE A 363 11.15 -3.60 -3.28
CA PHE A 363 12.08 -3.85 -4.38
C PHE A 363 12.07 -2.74 -5.43
N ASN A 364 10.92 -2.14 -5.74
CA ASN A 364 10.82 -1.02 -6.67
C ASN A 364 11.63 0.19 -6.15
N TRP A 365 11.46 0.54 -4.88
CA TRP A 365 12.19 1.63 -4.24
C TRP A 365 13.66 1.28 -4.02
N LEU A 366 14.00 0.00 -3.84
CA LEU A 366 15.39 -0.48 -3.81
C LEU A 366 16.09 -0.24 -5.15
N VAL A 367 15.42 -0.46 -6.28
CA VAL A 367 15.98 -0.11 -7.60
C VAL A 367 16.16 1.39 -7.73
N GLN A 368 15.13 2.18 -7.40
CA GLN A 368 15.16 3.63 -7.59
C GLN A 368 16.13 4.34 -6.65
N GLY A 369 16.24 3.90 -5.40
CA GLY A 369 16.96 4.60 -4.33
C GLY A 369 18.01 3.78 -3.59
N GLY A 370 18.28 2.54 -4.00
CA GLY A 370 19.36 1.70 -3.46
C GLY A 370 19.46 1.70 -1.94
N ILE A 371 20.65 2.01 -1.42
CA ILE A 371 20.91 2.10 0.01
C ILE A 371 20.04 3.15 0.72
N GLY A 372 19.68 4.24 0.04
CA GLY A 372 18.75 5.25 0.56
C GLY A 372 17.37 4.66 0.84
N ALA A 373 16.89 3.73 0.01
CA ALA A 373 15.64 3.02 0.24
C ALA A 373 15.73 2.07 1.44
N LEU A 374 16.83 1.33 1.58
CA LEU A 374 17.07 0.46 2.75
C LEU A 374 17.06 1.25 4.05
N LEU A 375 17.77 2.39 4.09
CA LEU A 375 17.78 3.27 5.25
C LEU A 375 16.39 3.83 5.54
N TYR A 376 15.66 4.27 4.51
CA TYR A 376 14.29 4.74 4.65
C TYR A 376 13.39 3.67 5.27
N PHE A 377 13.33 2.46 4.70
CA PHE A 377 12.48 1.39 5.21
C PHE A 377 12.89 0.96 6.63
N PHE A 378 14.19 0.88 6.92
CA PHE A 378 14.68 0.53 8.24
C PHE A 378 14.27 1.55 9.31
N TYR A 379 14.57 2.84 9.10
CA TYR A 379 14.28 3.88 10.08
C TYR A 379 12.78 4.17 10.23
N SER A 380 12.03 4.18 9.12
CA SER A 380 10.57 4.37 9.15
C SER A 380 9.89 3.21 9.87
N SER A 381 10.26 1.96 9.56
CA SER A 381 9.71 0.77 10.23
C SER A 381 10.05 0.77 11.71
N LYS A 382 11.29 1.13 12.09
CA LYS A 382 11.71 1.24 13.50
C LYS A 382 10.85 2.25 14.27
N VAL A 383 10.60 3.43 13.70
CA VAL A 383 9.77 4.46 14.34
C VAL A 383 8.30 4.04 14.39
N ALA A 384 7.74 3.53 13.30
CA ALA A 384 6.35 3.04 13.27
C ALA A 384 6.13 1.89 14.28
N ASN A 385 7.11 0.99 14.40
CA ASN A 385 7.13 -0.09 15.38
C ASN A 385 7.09 0.44 16.81
N GLN A 386 7.86 1.49 17.13
CA GLN A 386 7.83 2.14 18.44
C GLN A 386 6.48 2.83 18.72
N ILE A 387 5.94 3.55 17.73
CA ILE A 387 4.65 4.26 17.84
C ILE A 387 3.50 3.29 18.16
N THR A 388 3.47 2.15 17.48
CA THR A 388 2.40 1.15 17.59
C THR A 388 2.59 0.13 18.72
N LYS A 389 3.70 0.16 19.45
CA LYS A 389 4.10 -0.91 20.39
C LYS A 389 3.03 -1.27 21.43
N ASN A 390 2.36 -0.26 21.97
CA ASN A 390 1.39 -0.43 23.05
C ASN A 390 -0.04 -0.66 22.55
N ASP A 391 -0.30 -0.49 21.25
CA ASP A 391 -1.62 -0.64 20.67
C ASP A 391 -1.69 -1.86 19.75
N LYS A 392 -2.38 -2.91 20.22
CA LYS A 392 -2.47 -4.19 19.48
C LYS A 392 -3.11 -4.04 18.10
N MET A 393 -4.07 -3.12 17.93
CA MET A 393 -4.79 -2.95 16.67
C MET A 393 -3.91 -2.25 15.64
N LEU A 394 -3.28 -1.14 16.03
CA LEU A 394 -2.34 -0.43 15.15
C LEU A 394 -1.10 -1.29 14.86
N ARG A 395 -0.67 -2.11 15.83
CA ARG A 395 0.43 -3.07 15.67
C ARG A 395 0.14 -4.12 14.61
N PHE A 396 -1.05 -4.73 14.65
CA PHE A 396 -1.48 -5.69 13.64
C PHE A 396 -1.52 -5.06 12.25
N CYS A 397 -2.14 -3.87 12.15
CA CYS A 397 -2.22 -3.13 10.89
C CYS A 397 -0.83 -2.80 10.33
N LEU A 398 0.12 -2.41 11.17
CA LEU A 398 1.49 -2.13 10.74
C LEU A 398 2.18 -3.38 10.19
N ILE A 399 2.08 -4.53 10.88
CA ILE A 399 2.65 -5.80 10.41
C ILE A 399 2.08 -6.16 9.04
N PHE A 400 0.75 -6.05 8.89
CA PHE A 400 0.08 -6.30 7.63
C PHE A 400 0.59 -5.38 6.50
N VAL A 401 0.63 -4.06 6.74
CA VAL A 401 1.13 -3.07 5.78
C VAL A 401 2.58 -3.38 5.37
N LEU A 402 3.46 -3.70 6.31
CA LEU A 402 4.85 -4.03 6.02
C LEU A 402 4.94 -5.27 5.12
N ILE A 403 4.24 -6.36 5.46
CA ILE A 403 4.24 -7.57 4.63
C ILE A 403 3.68 -7.25 3.23
N SER A 404 2.58 -6.49 3.12
CA SER A 404 2.03 -6.09 1.82
C SER A 404 3.00 -5.28 0.96
N VAL A 405 3.73 -4.33 1.55
CA VAL A 405 4.76 -3.50 0.90
C VAL A 405 5.92 -4.34 0.36
N PHE A 406 6.30 -5.39 1.08
CA PHE A 406 7.33 -6.34 0.63
C PHE A 406 6.83 -7.31 -0.43
N SER A 407 5.54 -7.71 -0.38
CA SER A 407 5.04 -8.83 -1.17
C SER A 407 4.40 -8.43 -2.51
N PHE A 408 3.42 -7.52 -2.53
CA PHE A 408 2.54 -7.37 -3.71
C PHE A 408 2.06 -5.97 -4.05
N ILE A 409 2.39 -4.95 -3.24
CA ILE A 409 1.85 -3.60 -3.41
C ILE A 409 2.93 -2.65 -3.90
N ASN A 410 2.57 -1.68 -4.76
CA ASN A 410 3.40 -0.53 -5.15
C ASN A 410 2.88 0.78 -4.51
N LEU A 411 3.72 1.50 -3.78
CA LEU A 411 3.33 2.58 -2.86
C LEU A 411 2.88 3.87 -3.56
N GLU A 412 3.17 4.04 -4.85
CA GLU A 412 3.03 5.29 -5.60
C GLU A 412 1.59 5.81 -5.66
N ILE A 413 0.61 4.91 -5.64
CA ILE A 413 -0.83 5.22 -5.71
C ILE A 413 -1.61 4.67 -4.51
N LYS A 414 -0.90 4.26 -3.45
CA LYS A 414 -1.46 3.60 -2.27
C LYS A 414 -1.66 4.54 -1.10
N TYR A 415 -2.54 5.51 -1.32
CA TYR A 415 -2.81 6.57 -0.36
C TYR A 415 -3.40 6.08 0.97
N GLU A 416 -4.03 4.92 1.01
CA GLU A 416 -4.50 4.25 2.23
C GLU A 416 -3.36 3.87 3.17
N ILE A 417 -2.20 3.48 2.61
CA ILE A 417 -1.00 3.17 3.40
C ILE A 417 -0.43 4.46 4.00
N TRP A 418 -0.34 5.52 3.19
CA TRP A 418 0.11 6.83 3.64
C TRP A 418 -0.83 7.46 4.68
N LEU A 419 -2.14 7.26 4.51
CA LEU A 419 -3.18 7.64 5.46
C LEU A 419 -2.98 6.92 6.81
N PHE A 420 -2.68 5.62 6.78
CA PHE A 420 -2.37 4.86 7.99
C PHE A 420 -1.13 5.42 8.70
N PHE A 421 -0.05 5.72 7.97
CA PHE A 421 1.14 6.33 8.55
C PHE A 421 0.84 7.72 9.16
N ALA A 422 0.10 8.57 8.46
CA ALA A 422 -0.33 9.87 8.98
C ALA A 422 -1.20 9.72 10.24
N PHE A 423 -2.07 8.71 10.28
CA PHE A 423 -2.93 8.42 11.44
C PHE A 423 -2.13 7.98 12.67
N ILE A 424 -1.22 7.02 12.55
CA ILE A 424 -0.44 6.52 13.71
C ILE A 424 0.46 7.63 14.27
N ASP A 425 1.02 8.46 13.40
CA ASP A 425 1.87 9.58 13.74
C ASP A 425 1.10 10.66 14.50
N TRP A 426 -0.06 11.07 13.97
CA TRP A 426 -1.00 11.96 14.66
C TRP A 426 -1.44 11.41 16.03
N ASN A 427 -1.83 10.14 16.08
CA ASN A 427 -2.35 9.52 17.29
C ASN A 427 -1.27 9.41 18.38
N TYR A 428 -0.02 9.14 18.00
CA TYR A 428 1.11 9.15 18.93
C TYR A 428 1.35 10.51 19.56
N HIS A 429 1.31 11.58 18.76
CA HIS A 429 1.53 12.95 19.24
C HIS A 429 0.35 13.47 20.08
N ASN A 430 -0.89 13.14 19.73
CA ASN A 430 -2.07 13.57 20.49
C ASN A 430 -2.30 12.76 21.78
N ASN A 431 -1.82 11.52 21.85
CA ASN A 431 -1.88 10.71 23.08
C ASN A 431 -0.64 10.86 23.97
N LYS A 432 0.19 11.88 23.74
CA LYS A 432 1.20 12.35 24.69
C LYS A 432 0.68 13.52 25.57
N PRO A 433 -0.31 13.34 26.46
CA PRO A 433 -0.24 13.96 27.77
C PRO A 433 0.50 12.99 28.72
N HIS A 434 1.48 13.49 29.48
CA HIS A 434 2.25 12.82 30.57
C HIS A 434 3.65 12.22 30.31
N LEU A 435 4.43 12.69 29.33
CA LEU A 435 5.88 12.38 29.27
C LEU A 435 6.78 13.62 29.06
N ASN A 436 6.30 14.83 29.40
CA ASN A 436 7.16 15.99 29.64
C ASN A 436 7.64 15.97 31.11
N GLY A 437 8.28 14.87 31.50
CA GLY A 437 8.66 14.62 32.88
C GLY A 437 9.51 13.36 33.01
N MET A 438 10.45 13.14 32.09
CA MET A 438 11.63 12.33 32.38
C MET A 438 12.84 13.09 31.83
N PRO A 439 13.86 13.32 32.66
CA PRO A 439 15.05 14.10 32.30
C PRO A 439 15.80 13.55 31.08
#